data_AF-A0A2N6LYN0-F1
#
_entry.id   AF-A0A2N6LYN0-F1
#
_cell.length_a   1.000
_cell.length_b   1.000
_cell.length_c   1.000
_cell.angle_alpha   90.00
_cell.angle_beta   90.00
_cell.angle_gamma   90.00
#
_symmetry.space_group_name_H-M   'P 1'
#
loop_
_entity.id
_entity.type
_entity.pdbx_description
1 polymer ?
#
loop_
_entity_poly.entity_id
_entity_poly.type
_entity_poly.pdbx_seq_one_letter_code
_entity_poly.pdbx_strand_id
1 'polypeptide(L)'
;FYDRKLISTREIERFRNSLSWKYRIKNLVTEPKAIFESRYDLFVFAPRGIAKTSIYAPRRQELAELSGIRLWVTLGLEFGDAIAPRLQSLLSFLGSGVVFVLTKIVGRGLGLIVRGILQGIGSVSLPEGKNKKS
;
A
#
# COMPACT_ATOMS: atom_id res chain seq x y z
N PHE A 1 -5.90 48.21 -21.32
CA PHE A 1 -7.14 47.62 -21.87
C PHE A 1 -7.40 46.31 -21.16
N TYR A 2 -8.42 46.25 -20.28
CA TYR A 2 -8.86 45.00 -19.67
C TYR A 2 -9.78 44.32 -20.67
N ASP A 3 -9.28 43.29 -21.35
CA ASP A 3 -10.11 42.41 -22.15
C ASP A 3 -11.05 41.68 -21.19
N ARG A 4 -12.34 42.06 -21.18
CA ARG A 4 -13.39 41.19 -20.64
C ARG A 4 -13.40 39.97 -21.55
N LYS A 5 -12.61 38.94 -21.21
CA LYS A 5 -12.84 37.59 -21.73
C LYS A 5 -14.30 37.28 -21.46
N LEU A 6 -15.12 37.38 -22.50
CA LEU A 6 -16.49 36.89 -22.49
C LEU A 6 -16.35 35.39 -22.31
N ILE A 7 -16.47 34.94 -21.07
CA ILE A 7 -16.48 33.52 -20.76
C ILE A 7 -17.67 32.95 -21.51
N SER A 8 -17.40 32.02 -22.43
CA SER A 8 -18.47 31.40 -23.20
C SER A 8 -19.43 30.69 -22.25
N THR A 9 -20.71 30.62 -22.61
CA THR A 9 -21.71 29.84 -21.85
C THR A 9 -21.20 28.43 -21.56
N ARG A 10 -20.46 27.84 -22.51
CA ARG A 10 -19.86 26.51 -22.37
C ARG A 10 -18.76 26.43 -21.31
N GLU A 11 -17.92 27.45 -21.18
CA GLU A 11 -16.89 27.49 -20.14
C GLU A 11 -17.50 27.64 -18.76
N ILE A 12 -18.56 28.44 -18.61
CA ILE A 12 -19.31 28.57 -17.35
C ILE A 12 -19.93 27.21 -16.96
N GLU A 13 -20.53 26.49 -17.91
CA GLU A 13 -21.08 25.16 -17.66
C GLU A 13 -20.02 24.14 -17.22
N ARG A 14 -18.86 24.13 -17.89
CA ARG A 14 -17.73 23.24 -17.52
C ARG A 14 -17.23 23.57 -16.11
N PHE A 15 -17.09 24.85 -15.80
CA PHE A 15 -16.72 25.30 -14.46
C PHE A 15 -17.72 24.83 -13.42
N ARG A 16 -19.03 25.06 -13.65
CA ARG A 16 -20.10 24.58 -12.78
C ARG A 16 -20.05 23.06 -12.59
N ASN A 17 -19.85 22.30 -13.67
CA ASN A 17 -19.75 20.84 -13.59
C ASN A 17 -18.55 20.38 -12.75
N SER A 18 -17.39 21.04 -12.93
CA SER A 18 -16.18 20.74 -12.14
C SER A 18 -16.40 21.00 -10.64
N LEU A 19 -17.08 22.10 -10.29
CA LEU A 19 -17.44 22.40 -8.91
C LEU A 19 -18.43 21.39 -8.36
N SER A 20 -19.48 21.06 -9.11
CA SER A 20 -20.45 20.03 -8.72
C SER A 20 -19.78 18.70 -8.43
N TRP A 21 -18.82 18.27 -9.27
CA TRP A 21 -18.07 17.03 -9.02
C TRP A 21 -17.20 17.13 -7.76
N LYS A 22 -16.49 18.24 -7.58
CA LYS A 22 -15.69 18.50 -6.38
C LYS A 22 -16.52 18.39 -5.10
N TYR A 23 -17.69 19.01 -5.06
CA TYR A 23 -18.57 18.96 -3.89
C TYR A 23 -19.23 17.59 -3.69
N ARG A 24 -19.57 16.88 -4.78
CA ARG A 24 -20.07 15.50 -4.69
C ARG A 24 -19.03 14.57 -4.06
N ILE A 25 -17.78 14.61 -4.51
CA ILE A 25 -16.69 13.82 -3.92
C ILE A 25 -16.48 14.19 -2.45
N LYS A 26 -16.47 15.51 -2.13
CA LYS A 26 -16.36 15.96 -0.74
C LYS A 26 -17.47 15.36 0.13
N ASN A 27 -18.72 15.46 -0.29
CA ASN A 27 -19.88 15.07 0.53
C ASN A 27 -20.10 13.55 0.60
N LEU A 28 -19.80 12.83 -0.48
CA LEU A 28 -20.07 11.40 -0.59
C LEU A 28 -18.90 10.52 -0.14
N VAL A 29 -17.66 11.04 -0.16
CA VAL A 29 -16.46 10.24 0.10
C VAL A 29 -15.57 10.87 1.17
N THR A 30 -15.14 12.12 0.98
CA THR A 30 -14.16 12.75 1.88
C THR A 30 -14.75 13.00 3.28
N GLU A 31 -15.97 13.53 3.36
CA GLU A 31 -16.62 13.84 4.64
C GLU A 31 -17.00 12.57 5.43
N PRO A 32 -17.62 11.54 4.84
CA PRO A 32 -17.87 10.28 5.54
C PRO A 32 -16.59 9.62 6.05
N LYS A 33 -15.52 9.64 5.25
CA LYS A 33 -14.20 9.16 5.69
C LYS A 33 -13.67 9.95 6.88
N ALA A 34 -13.75 11.29 6.84
CA ALA A 34 -13.31 12.13 7.94
C ALA A 34 -14.15 11.89 9.22
N ILE A 35 -15.47 11.67 9.08
CA ILE A 35 -16.35 11.28 10.19
C ILE A 35 -15.91 9.93 10.80
N PHE A 36 -15.69 8.92 9.96
CA PHE A 36 -15.21 7.60 10.39
C PHE A 36 -13.87 7.68 11.14
N GLU A 37 -12.94 8.48 10.62
CA GLU A 37 -11.61 8.70 11.22
C GLU A 37 -11.65 9.67 12.43
N SER A 38 -12.83 10.17 12.85
CA SER A 38 -12.99 11.17 13.91
C SER A 38 -12.10 12.41 13.69
N ARG A 39 -12.09 12.90 12.45
CA ARG A 39 -11.25 13.99 11.97
C ARG A 39 -12.10 15.15 11.44
N TYR A 40 -11.70 16.37 11.76
CA TYR A 40 -12.16 17.58 11.08
C TYR A 40 -11.02 18.19 10.27
N ASP A 41 -11.30 18.53 9.02
CA ASP A 41 -10.38 19.28 8.16
C ASP A 41 -10.66 20.78 8.29
N LEU A 42 -9.65 21.56 8.69
CA LEU A 42 -9.76 22.97 8.97
C LEU A 42 -8.89 23.81 8.03
N PHE A 43 -9.32 25.04 7.79
CA PHE A 43 -8.48 26.07 7.20
C PHE A 43 -7.93 26.97 8.29
N VAL A 44 -6.63 27.22 8.27
CA VAL A 44 -5.95 28.09 9.22
C VAL A 44 -5.17 29.17 8.48
N PHE A 45 -5.06 30.35 9.09
CA PHE A 45 -4.13 31.36 8.62
C PHE A 45 -2.71 30.96 9.03
N ALA A 46 -1.85 30.75 8.05
CA ALA A 46 -0.44 30.46 8.20
C ALA A 46 0.40 31.62 7.64
N PRO A 47 1.70 31.72 7.96
CA PRO A 47 2.55 32.81 7.48
C PRO A 47 2.59 33.00 5.95
N ARG A 48 2.28 31.94 5.18
CA ARG A 48 2.24 31.97 3.70
C ARG A 48 0.82 31.99 3.12
N GLY A 49 -0.19 32.32 3.92
CA GLY A 49 -1.60 32.38 3.50
C GLY A 49 -2.47 31.31 4.16
N ILE A 50 -3.52 30.86 3.49
CA ILE A 50 -4.46 29.87 4.04
C ILE A 50 -3.87 28.46 3.85
N ALA A 51 -3.68 27.74 4.95
CA ALA A 51 -3.26 26.34 4.97
C ALA A 51 -4.41 25.42 5.38
N LYS A 52 -4.33 24.15 5.01
CA LYS A 52 -5.21 23.09 5.53
C LYS A 52 -4.50 22.36 6.67
N THR A 53 -5.24 22.07 7.72
CA THR A 53 -4.82 21.18 8.79
C THR A 53 -5.96 20.24 9.15
N SER A 54 -5.69 19.25 9.98
CA SER A 54 -6.71 18.35 10.51
C SER A 54 -6.56 18.22 12.00
N ILE A 55 -7.69 18.18 12.70
CA ILE A 55 -7.73 17.90 14.14
C ILE A 55 -8.54 16.64 14.40
N TYR A 56 -8.16 15.93 15.47
CA TYR A 56 -8.98 14.86 16.01
C TYR A 56 -10.07 15.45 16.90
N ALA A 57 -11.30 14.99 16.72
CA ALA A 57 -12.38 15.20 17.69
C ALA A 57 -13.43 14.09 17.53
N PRO A 58 -14.13 13.67 18.61
CA PRO A 58 -15.11 12.60 18.51
C PRO A 58 -16.28 12.96 17.59
N ARG A 59 -16.57 12.13 16.58
CA ARG A 59 -17.66 12.32 15.61
C ARG A 59 -18.70 11.19 15.59
N ARG A 60 -18.91 10.54 16.75
CA ARG A 60 -19.78 9.36 16.88
C ARG A 60 -21.24 9.60 16.50
N GLN A 61 -21.81 10.75 16.87
CA GLN A 61 -23.19 11.10 16.51
C GLN A 61 -23.33 11.26 14.99
N GLU A 62 -22.42 12.01 14.36
CA GLU A 62 -22.41 12.20 12.91
C GLU A 62 -22.22 10.88 12.14
N LEU A 63 -21.42 9.96 12.69
CA LEU A 63 -21.24 8.62 12.12
C LEU A 63 -22.54 7.82 12.15
N ALA A 64 -23.28 7.88 13.26
CA ALA A 64 -24.56 7.18 13.44
C ALA A 64 -25.67 7.74 12.52
N GLU A 65 -25.56 9.01 12.12
CA GLU A 65 -26.50 9.67 11.21
C GLU A 65 -26.16 9.44 9.72
N LEU A 66 -25.03 8.81 9.39
CA LEU A 66 -24.69 8.49 8.01
C LEU A 66 -25.67 7.49 7.40
N SER A 67 -26.09 7.75 6.17
CA SER A 67 -26.99 6.88 5.42
C SER A 67 -26.62 6.82 3.94
N GLY A 68 -27.18 5.83 3.24
CA GLY A 68 -26.98 5.63 1.81
C GLY A 68 -25.50 5.46 1.45
N ILE A 69 -25.06 6.13 0.38
CA ILE A 69 -23.69 6.02 -0.14
C ILE A 69 -22.64 6.42 0.90
N ARG A 70 -22.95 7.40 1.76
CA ARG A 70 -22.02 7.88 2.80
C ARG A 70 -21.71 6.78 3.81
N LEU A 71 -22.73 6.02 4.23
CA LEU A 71 -22.56 4.87 5.13
C LEU A 71 -21.81 3.73 4.45
N TRP A 72 -22.08 3.46 3.17
CA TRP A 72 -21.35 2.42 2.42
C TRP A 72 -19.85 2.73 2.31
N VAL A 73 -19.46 4.00 2.19
CA VAL A 73 -18.05 4.39 2.24
C VAL A 73 -17.41 4.02 3.57
N THR A 74 -18.08 4.26 4.71
CA THR A 74 -17.50 3.93 6.02
C THR A 74 -17.45 2.43 6.27
N LEU A 75 -18.50 1.69 5.89
CA LEU A 75 -18.50 0.23 5.97
C LEU A 75 -17.39 -0.40 5.10
N GLY A 76 -17.11 0.18 3.92
CA GLY A 76 -16.00 -0.26 3.07
C GLY A 76 -14.63 -0.05 3.72
N LEU A 77 -14.44 1.08 4.42
CA LEU A 77 -13.22 1.33 5.19
C LEU A 77 -13.06 0.32 6.33
N GLU A 78 -14.12 0.12 7.12
CA GLU A 78 -14.13 -0.83 8.23
C GLU A 78 -13.86 -2.26 7.76
N PHE A 79 -14.45 -2.67 6.64
CA PHE A 79 -14.21 -3.97 6.02
C PHE A 79 -12.74 -4.12 5.58
N GLY A 80 -12.17 -3.07 4.99
CA GLY A 80 -10.75 -3.03 4.62
C GLY A 80 -9.84 -3.24 5.82
N ASP A 81 -10.10 -2.52 6.92
CA ASP A 81 -9.34 -2.63 8.17
C ASP A 81 -9.49 -4.03 8.79
N ALA A 82 -10.70 -4.62 8.73
CA ALA A 82 -10.96 -5.95 9.24
C ALA A 82 -10.26 -7.06 8.42
N ILE A 83 -10.05 -6.86 7.12
CA ILE A 83 -9.43 -7.87 6.24
C ILE A 83 -7.92 -7.69 6.12
N ALA A 84 -7.38 -6.48 6.26
CA ALA A 84 -5.95 -6.21 6.10
C ALA A 84 -5.03 -7.21 6.84
N PRO A 85 -5.28 -7.61 8.10
CA PRO A 85 -4.44 -8.58 8.80
C PRO A 85 -4.43 -9.97 8.13
N ARG A 86 -5.58 -10.41 7.60
CA ARG A 86 -5.72 -11.70 6.91
C ARG A 86 -4.99 -11.69 5.58
N LEU A 87 -5.06 -10.59 4.84
CA LEU A 87 -4.32 -10.47 3.59
C LEU A 87 -2.82 -10.41 3.84
N GLN A 88 -2.39 -9.66 4.87
CA GLN A 88 -0.98 -9.58 5.27
C GLN A 88 -0.43 -10.95 5.70
N SER A 89 -1.21 -11.75 6.44
CA SER A 89 -0.75 -13.08 6.87
C SER A 89 -0.61 -14.04 5.69
N LEU A 90 -1.55 -14.03 4.75
CA LEU A 90 -1.46 -14.82 3.51
C LEU A 90 -0.23 -14.43 2.69
N LEU A 91 0.00 -13.13 2.48
CA LEU A 91 1.17 -12.63 1.77
C LEU A 91 2.48 -13.01 2.47
N SER A 92 2.51 -12.92 3.80
CA SER A 92 3.69 -13.28 4.61
C SER A 92 3.97 -14.78 4.51
N PHE A 93 2.94 -15.62 4.55
CA PHE A 93 3.08 -17.06 4.37
C PHE A 93 3.66 -17.39 2.99
N LEU A 94 3.09 -16.84 1.92
CA LEU A 94 3.59 -17.04 0.56
C LEU A 94 5.04 -16.55 0.40
N GLY A 95 5.35 -15.36 0.91
CA GLY A 95 6.71 -14.81 0.91
C GLY A 95 7.69 -15.71 1.64
N SER A 96 7.31 -16.24 2.82
CA SER A 96 8.14 -17.19 3.56
C SER A 96 8.39 -18.49 2.78
N GLY A 97 7.37 -18.97 2.04
CA GLY A 97 7.50 -20.13 1.16
C GLY A 97 8.49 -19.90 0.03
N VAL A 98 8.42 -18.75 -0.63
CA VAL A 98 9.39 -18.36 -1.68
C VAL A 98 10.81 -18.29 -1.12
N VAL A 99 11.01 -17.62 0.01
CA VAL A 99 12.33 -17.53 0.67
C VAL A 99 12.85 -18.91 1.04
N PHE A 100 11.99 -19.79 1.55
CA PHE A 100 12.36 -21.17 1.89
C PHE A 100 12.85 -21.95 0.66
N VAL A 101 12.10 -21.91 -0.45
CA VAL A 101 12.48 -22.61 -1.69
C VAL A 101 13.83 -22.12 -2.18
N LEU A 102 14.03 -20.80 -2.27
CA LEU A 102 15.28 -20.21 -2.76
C LEU A 102 16.47 -20.52 -1.86
N THR A 103 16.33 -20.35 -0.55
CA THR A 103 17.47 -20.48 0.38
C THR A 103 17.76 -21.93 0.74
N LYS A 104 16.73 -22.74 1.02
CA LYS A 104 16.90 -24.09 1.55
C LYS A 104 16.94 -25.14 0.48
N ILE A 105 16.10 -25.04 -0.57
CA ILE A 105 16.06 -26.07 -1.62
C ILE A 105 17.17 -25.77 -2.63
N VAL A 106 17.13 -24.59 -3.26
CA VAL A 106 18.13 -24.22 -4.28
C VAL A 106 19.52 -24.09 -3.66
N GLY A 107 19.64 -23.39 -2.52
CA GLY A 107 20.93 -23.23 -1.83
C GLY A 107 21.59 -24.55 -1.41
N ARG A 108 20.82 -25.51 -0.87
CA ARG A 108 21.37 -26.84 -0.55
C ARG A 108 21.67 -27.65 -1.80
N GLY A 109 20.83 -27.58 -2.83
CA GLY A 109 21.05 -28.24 -4.12
C GLY A 109 22.38 -27.82 -4.74
N LEU A 110 22.62 -26.51 -4.84
CA LEU A 110 23.90 -25.96 -5.31
C LEU A 110 25.07 -26.39 -4.43
N GLY A 111 24.91 -26.37 -3.11
CA GLY A 111 25.95 -26.82 -2.17
C GLY A 111 26.35 -28.29 -2.35
N LEU A 112 25.39 -29.17 -2.67
CA LEU A 112 25.66 -30.58 -2.97
C LEU A 112 26.39 -30.75 -4.30
N ILE A 113 26.02 -29.99 -5.33
CA ILE A 113 26.72 -30.01 -6.64
C ILE A 113 28.18 -29.60 -6.46
N VAL A 114 28.45 -28.49 -5.77
CA VAL A 114 29.81 -28.03 -5.48
C VAL A 114 30.61 -29.09 -4.73
N ARG A 115 30.03 -29.70 -3.69
CA ARG A 115 30.68 -30.79 -2.94
C ARG A 115 30.97 -32.01 -3.82
N GLY A 116 30.03 -32.40 -4.69
CA GLY A 116 30.22 -33.51 -5.62
C GLY A 116 31.36 -33.26 -6.60
N ILE A 117 31.47 -32.04 -7.14
CA ILE A 117 32.57 -31.65 -8.03
C ILE A 117 33.90 -31.71 -7.28
N LEU A 118 33.98 -31.13 -6.07
CA LEU A 118 35.20 -31.15 -5.24
C LEU A 118 35.66 -32.57 -4.87
N GLN A 119 34.73 -33.47 -4.56
CA GLN A 119 35.05 -34.88 -4.29
C GLN A 119 35.53 -35.61 -5.55
N GLY A 120 34.91 -35.34 -6.71
CA GLY A 120 35.28 -35.95 -7.99
C GLY A 120 36.66 -35.52 -8.50
N ILE A 121 37.09 -34.29 -8.24
CA ILE A 121 38.47 -33.85 -8.57
C ILE A 121 39.50 -34.35 -7.54
N GLY A 122 39.11 -34.43 -6.27
CA GLY A 122 39.99 -34.88 -5.18
C GLY A 122 40.30 -36.38 -5.23
N SER A 123 39.34 -37.20 -5.69
CA SER A 123 39.54 -38.65 -5.85
C SER A 123 40.47 -39.04 -7.00
N VAL A 124 40.77 -38.12 -7.92
CA VAL A 124 41.71 -38.33 -9.04
C VAL A 124 43.17 -38.02 -8.65
N SER A 125 43.42 -37.55 -7.41
CA SER A 125 44.73 -37.06 -6.99
C SER A 125 45.24 -37.73 -5.69
N LEU A 126 45.36 -39.05 -5.68
CA LEU A 126 46.26 -39.74 -4.74
C LEU A 126 47.12 -40.73 -5.55
N PRO A 127 48.37 -40.38 -5.90
CA PRO A 127 49.33 -41.39 -6.31
C PRO A 127 49.69 -42.18 -5.04
N GLU A 128 49.29 -43.45 -5.00
CA GLU A 128 49.80 -44.43 -4.04
C GLU A 128 51.32 -44.54 -4.17
N GLY A 129 52.02 -43.76 -3.35
CA GLY A 129 53.45 -43.92 -3.11
C GLY A 129 53.70 -45.20 -2.34
N LYS A 130 54.10 -46.25 -3.08
CA LYS A 130 54.68 -47.49 -2.58
C LYS A 130 55.62 -47.26 -1.39
N ASN A 131 55.47 -48.06 -0.33
CA ASN A 131 56.63 -48.40 0.49
C ASN A 131 56.61 -49.88 0.91
N LYS A 132 57.39 -50.67 0.16
CA LYS A 132 57.95 -51.96 0.58
C LYS A 132 59.04 -51.69 1.62
N LYS A 133 59.00 -52.36 2.78
CA LYS A 133 60.16 -52.92 3.51
C LYS A 133 59.61 -54.07 4.37
N SER A 134 59.92 -55.32 4.03
CA SER A 134 61.13 -56.10 4.36
C SER A 134 61.32 -56.32 5.85
#